data_AF-A0A6N3FH99-F1
#
_entry.id   AF-A0A6N3FH99-F1
#
_cell.length_a   1.000
_cell.length_b   1.000
_cell.length_c   1.000
_cell.angle_alpha   90.00
_cell.angle_beta   90.00
_cell.angle_gamma   90.00
#
_symmetry.space_group_name_H-M   'P 1'
#
loop_
_entity.id
_entity.type
_entity.pdbx_description
1 polymer ?
#
loop_
_entity_poly.entity_id
_entity_poly.type
_entity_poly.pdbx_seq_one_letter_code
_entity_poly.pdbx_strand_id
1 'polypeptide(L)'
;MESRDEKIEFLAKELLKQPARRQEAILWAVRHMELVRGMCRALPEKSEEELRRELRHARDTGDELYFVLLLMQRCFCQQEPLGPPEGADRPF
;
A
#
# COMPACT_ATOMS: atom_id res chain seq x y z
N MET A 1 -16.93 -3.32 17.89
CA MET A 1 -16.56 -3.88 16.57
C MET A 1 -17.08 -2.88 15.56
N GLU A 2 -16.22 -2.10 14.90
CA GLU A 2 -16.69 -1.05 13.98
C GLU A 2 -17.42 -1.66 12.78
N SER A 3 -18.54 -1.05 12.39
CA SER A 3 -19.28 -1.40 11.18
C SER A 3 -18.40 -1.14 9.95
N ARG A 4 -18.63 -1.90 8.87
CA ARG A 4 -17.96 -1.69 7.57
C ARG A 4 -18.13 -0.25 7.09
N ASP A 5 -19.30 0.34 7.31
CA ASP A 5 -19.63 1.69 6.85
C ASP A 5 -18.85 2.76 7.63
N GLU A 6 -18.66 2.56 8.94
CA GLU A 6 -17.84 3.45 9.78
C GLU A 6 -16.39 3.46 9.30
N LYS A 7 -15.85 2.30 8.89
CA LYS A 7 -14.50 2.20 8.32
C LYS A 7 -14.38 2.90 6.98
N ILE A 8 -15.38 2.75 6.10
CA ILE A 8 -15.39 3.42 4.80
C ILE A 8 -15.45 4.94 5.00
N GLU A 9 -16.33 5.42 5.88
CA GLU A 9 -16.47 6.84 6.17
C GLU A 9 -15.19 7.43 6.79
N PHE A 10 -14.56 6.70 7.71
CA PHE A 10 -13.27 7.08 8.29
C PHE A 10 -12.19 7.20 7.21
N LEU A 11 -12.02 6.19 6.36
CA LEU A 11 -11.02 6.21 5.28
C LEU A 11 -11.26 7.34 4.28
N ALA A 12 -12.53 7.63 3.96
CA ALA A 12 -12.88 8.76 3.11
C ALA A 12 -12.47 10.11 3.76
N LYS A 13 -12.72 10.28 5.07
CA LYS A 13 -12.29 11.47 5.81
C LYS A 13 -10.77 11.61 5.83
N GLU A 14 -10.03 10.52 6.04
CA GLU A 14 -8.56 10.55 6.03
C GLU A 14 -7.99 10.87 4.63
N LEU A 15 -8.63 10.37 3.57
CA LEU A 15 -8.25 10.72 2.20
C LEU A 15 -8.40 12.23 1.96
N LEU A 16 -9.52 12.82 2.35
CA LEU A 16 -9.80 14.25 2.15
C LEU A 16 -8.85 15.18 2.92
N LYS A 17 -8.18 14.69 3.97
CA LYS A 17 -7.13 15.43 4.70
C LYS A 17 -5.80 15.49 3.94
N GLN A 18 -5.60 14.65 2.92
CA GLN A 18 -4.36 14.62 2.14
C GLN A 18 -4.32 15.77 1.12
N PRO A 19 -3.13 16.20 0.65
CA PRO A 19 -3.01 17.12 -0.48
C PRO A 19 -3.73 16.59 -1.72
N ALA A 20 -4.34 17.47 -2.53
CA ALA A 20 -5.15 17.09 -3.69
C ALA A 20 -4.43 16.11 -4.64
N ARG A 21 -3.16 16.37 -4.95
CA ARG A 21 -2.34 15.47 -5.79
C ARG A 21 -2.15 14.08 -5.20
N ARG A 22 -2.03 13.97 -3.87
CA ARG A 22 -1.98 12.68 -3.17
C ARG A 22 -3.33 11.97 -3.19
N GLN A 23 -4.43 12.71 -3.08
CA GLN A 23 -5.77 12.12 -3.23
C GLN A 23 -5.94 11.49 -4.62
N GLU A 24 -5.54 12.21 -5.67
CA GLU A 24 -5.57 11.71 -7.05
C GLU A 24 -4.69 10.47 -7.22
N ALA A 25 -3.47 10.47 -6.67
CA ALA A 25 -2.58 9.31 -6.70
C ALA A 25 -3.17 8.09 -5.97
N ILE A 26 -3.77 8.28 -4.79
CA ILE A 26 -4.44 7.20 -4.05
C ILE A 26 -5.62 6.66 -4.85
N LEU A 27 -6.46 7.53 -5.39
CA LEU A 27 -7.62 7.11 -6.21
C LEU A 27 -7.18 6.36 -7.47
N TRP A 28 -6.10 6.80 -8.12
CA TRP A 28 -5.53 6.09 -9.26
C TRP A 28 -5.05 4.69 -8.86
N ALA A 29 -4.30 4.58 -7.75
CA ALA A 29 -3.79 3.31 -7.26
C ALA A 29 -4.91 2.33 -6.89
N VAL A 30 -5.99 2.82 -6.28
CA VAL A 30 -7.19 2.03 -5.97
C VAL A 30 -7.88 1.53 -7.24
N ARG A 31 -8.05 2.38 -8.26
CA ARG A 31 -8.66 1.97 -9.55
C ARG A 31 -7.82 0.93 -10.30
N HIS A 32 -6.52 0.93 -10.12
CA HIS A 32 -5.57 0.06 -10.82
C HIS A 32 -4.88 -0.94 -9.87
N MET A 33 -5.58 -1.40 -8.84
CA MET A 33 -5.00 -2.20 -7.75
C MET A 33 -4.24 -3.44 -8.23
N GLU A 34 -4.73 -4.14 -9.25
CA GLU A 34 -4.06 -5.33 -9.80
C GLU A 34 -2.72 -4.98 -10.50
N LEU A 35 -2.69 -3.85 -11.23
CA LEU A 35 -1.45 -3.35 -11.82
C LEU A 35 -0.45 -2.95 -10.72
N VAL A 36 -0.92 -2.23 -9.70
CA VAL A 36 -0.08 -1.83 -8.57
C VAL A 36 0.48 -3.04 -7.85
N ARG A 37 -0.36 -4.05 -7.57
CA ARG A 37 0.09 -5.31 -6.96
C ARG A 37 1.13 -6.02 -7.81
N GLY A 38 0.93 -6.07 -9.13
CA GLY A 38 1.90 -6.63 -10.08
C GLY A 38 3.23 -5.89 -10.05
N MET A 39 3.19 -4.55 -10.08
CA MET A 39 4.38 -3.70 -9.99
C MET A 39 5.14 -3.90 -8.68
N CYS A 40 4.45 -3.91 -7.54
CA CYS A 40 5.07 -4.09 -6.24
C CYS A 40 5.79 -5.44 -6.12
N ARG A 41 5.23 -6.51 -6.71
CA ARG A 41 5.83 -7.85 -6.71
C ARG A 41 6.95 -8.03 -7.72
N ALA A 42 6.92 -7.30 -8.83
CA ALA A 42 7.94 -7.37 -9.87
C ALA A 42 9.20 -6.60 -9.51
N LEU A 43 9.10 -5.60 -8.63
CA LEU A 43 10.23 -4.82 -8.16
C LEU A 43 11.00 -5.57 -7.06
N PRO A 44 12.34 -5.46 -7.04
CA PRO A 44 13.13 -5.95 -5.93
C PRO A 44 12.62 -5.38 -4.60
N GLU A 45 12.60 -6.24 -3.58
CA GLU A 45 12.32 -5.81 -2.23
C GLU A 45 13.38 -4.79 -1.81
N LYS A 46 12.92 -3.62 -1.34
CA LYS A 46 13.79 -2.59 -0.81
C LYS A 46 14.00 -2.84 0.68
N SER A 47 15.22 -2.64 1.16
CA SER A 47 15.47 -2.55 2.60
C SER A 47 14.66 -1.40 3.22
N GLU A 48 14.48 -1.43 4.55
CA GLU A 48 13.77 -0.36 5.24
C GLU A 48 14.48 0.99 5.08
N GLU A 49 15.82 1.02 5.10
CA GLU A 49 16.62 2.21 4.86
C GLU A 49 16.41 2.79 3.47
N GLU A 50 16.41 1.94 2.44
CA GLU A 50 16.16 2.35 1.05
C GLU A 50 14.74 2.88 0.90
N LEU A 51 13.75 2.19 1.44
CA LEU A 51 12.36 2.63 1.39
C LEU A 51 12.18 4.00 2.04
N ARG A 52 12.81 4.24 3.21
CA ARG A 52 12.79 5.55 3.88
C ARG A 52 13.46 6.64 3.03
N ARG A 53 14.55 6.32 2.33
CA ARG A 53 15.22 7.25 1.43
C ARG A 53 14.34 7.63 0.24
N GLU A 54 13.75 6.63 -0.41
CA GLU A 54 12.86 6.83 -1.57
C GLU A 54 11.59 7.61 -1.17
N LEU A 55 11.01 7.33 -0.01
CA LEU A 55 9.85 8.06 0.50
C LEU A 55 10.16 9.53 0.78
N ARG A 56 11.36 9.85 1.28
CA ARG A 56 11.80 11.25 1.43
C ARG A 56 11.99 11.89 0.06
N HIS A 57 12.67 11.21 -0.86
CA HIS A 57 12.87 11.71 -2.22
C HIS A 57 11.54 12.04 -2.91
N ALA A 58 10.56 11.13 -2.87
CA ALA A 58 9.24 11.34 -3.46
C ALA A 58 8.49 12.54 -2.83
N ARG A 59 8.67 12.78 -1.53
CA ARG A 59 8.14 13.97 -0.85
C ARG A 59 8.83 15.25 -1.32
N ASP A 60 10.15 15.23 -1.45
CA ASP A 60 10.96 16.40 -1.84
C ASP A 60 10.70 16.79 -3.29
N THR A 61 10.45 15.82 -4.18
CA THR A 61 10.13 16.05 -5.60
C THR A 61 8.64 16.28 -5.86
N GLY A 62 7.77 15.98 -4.89
CA GLY A 62 6.32 16.08 -5.04
C GLY A 62 5.73 14.99 -5.95
N ASP A 63 6.42 13.87 -6.14
CA ASP A 63 5.93 12.71 -6.89
C ASP A 63 5.00 11.86 -6.00
N GLU A 64 3.75 12.30 -5.91
CA GLU A 64 2.75 11.68 -5.05
C GLU A 64 2.35 10.26 -5.51
N LEU A 65 2.44 9.96 -6.81
CA LEU A 65 2.16 8.62 -7.31
C LEU A 65 3.27 7.66 -6.88
N TYR A 66 4.54 8.04 -7.08
CA TYR A 66 5.66 7.24 -6.61
C TYR A 66 5.61 7.06 -5.09
N PHE A 67 5.29 8.13 -4.34
CA PHE A 67 5.11 8.06 -2.88
C PHE A 67 4.06 7.01 -2.47
N VAL A 68 2.88 7.01 -3.09
CA VAL A 68 1.82 6.03 -2.80
C VAL A 68 2.26 4.61 -3.15
N LEU A 69 2.92 4.43 -4.30
CA LEU A 69 3.41 3.11 -4.72
C LEU A 69 4.46 2.54 -3.75
N LEU A 70 5.35 3.36 -3.20
CA LEU A 70 6.31 2.94 -2.18
C LEU A 70 5.61 2.50 -0.88
N LEU A 71 4.58 3.24 -0.44
CA LEU A 71 3.77 2.83 0.72
C LEU A 71 3.05 1.51 0.47
N MET A 72 2.51 1.31 -0.72
CA MET A 72 1.83 0.06 -1.09
C MET A 72 2.80 -1.11 -1.24
N GLN A 73 4.02 -0.87 -1.77
CA GLN A 73 5.07 -1.88 -1.81
C GLN A 73 5.39 -2.38 -0.40
N ARG A 74 5.47 -1.47 0.59
CA ARG A 74 5.61 -1.84 2.00
C ARG A 74 4.50 -2.79 2.46
N CYS A 75 3.25 -2.46 2.17
CA CYS A 75 2.10 -3.25 2.58
C CYS A 75 2.03 -4.63 1.89
N PHE A 76 2.44 -4.74 0.62
CA PHE A 76 2.32 -6.00 -0.14
C PHE A 76 3.54 -6.91 -0.05
N CYS A 77 4.74 -6.35 0.16
CA CYS A 77 5.99 -7.11 0.14
C CYS A 77 6.52 -7.37 1.56
N GLN A 78 6.27 -6.48 2.52
CA GLN A 78 6.78 -6.60 3.90
C GLN A 78 5.72 -7.11 4.90
N GLN A 79 4.51 -7.44 4.45
CA GLN A 79 3.65 -8.33 5.23
C GLN A 79 4.22 -9.74 5.09
N GLU A 80 4.70 -10.31 6.19
CA GLU A 80 4.98 -11.76 6.29
C GLU A 80 3.82 -12.51 5.62
N PRO A 81 4.09 -13.57 4.85
CA PRO A 81 3.01 -14.44 4.42
C PRO A 81 2.27 -14.86 5.68
N LEU A 82 0.96 -14.58 5.75
CA LEU A 82 0.08 -15.33 6.64
C LEU A 82 0.43 -16.78 6.31
N GLY A 83 1.08 -17.47 7.25
CA GLY A 83 1.45 -18.86 7.09
C GLY A 83 0.26 -19.66 6.59
N PRO A 84 0.47 -20.85 6.02
CA PRO A 84 -0.65 -21.71 5.66
C PRO A 84 -1.60 -21.77 6.87
N PRO A 85 -2.94 -21.70 6.65
CA PRO A 85 -3.90 -21.75 7.74
C PRO A 85 -3.52 -22.93 8.64
N GLU A 86 -3.39 -22.69 9.95
CA GLU A 86 -3.11 -23.74 10.92
C GLU A 86 -4.03 -24.93 10.63
N GLY A 87 -3.46 -26.03 10.12
CA GLY A 87 -4.22 -27.22 9.71
C GLY A 87 -4.01 -27.73 8.27
N ALA A 88 -3.13 -27.14 7.46
CA ALA A 88 -2.82 -27.68 6.12
C ALA A 88 -1.96 -28.97 6.10
N ASP A 89 -1.64 -29.54 7.27
CA ASP A 89 -1.11 -30.89 7.40
C ASP A 89 -2.15 -31.80 8.05
N ARG A 90 -3.05 -32.34 7.22
CA ARG A 90 -3.61 -33.67 7.48
C ARG A 90 -3.45 -34.51 6.23
N PRO A 91 -2.61 -35.56 6.24
CA PRO A 91 -2.59 -36.51 5.15
C PRO A 91 -3.91 -37.28 5.14
N PHE A 92 -4.47 -37.46 3.94
CA PHE A 92 -5.40 -38.56 3.67
C PHE A 92 -4.60 -39.72 3.08
#